data_AF-A0A0K3CNL9-F1
#
_entry.id   AF-A0A0K3CNL9-F1
#
_cell.length_a   1.000
_cell.length_b   1.000
_cell.length_c   1.000
_cell.angle_alpha   90.00
_cell.angle_beta   90.00
_cell.angle_gamma   90.00
#
_symmetry.space_group_name_H-M   'P 1'
#
loop_
_entity.id
_entity.type
_entity.pdbx_description
1 polymer ?
#
loop_
_entity_poly.entity_id
_entity_poly.type
_entity_poly.pdbx_seq_one_letter_code
_entity_poly.pdbx_strand_id
1 'polypeptide(L)'
;MPSSTDARNANIALNLEGKTAVVAGGTQGIGAAIGLRFAQAGANVFIIGRNEKLGQDVVQRLREQAGEAGDRRSFEFIKADLSSVKEIKRVADEVKRKTGRNGLDYLVTTQGGPPNGSTSLTSTTPTHDTHFAIQTLSRFGLAYLLASSGTLKDTWISVCAPAGEKGPEPDVEDIELRGEEYRKKWTVQRILGQAKQDSALNDAAAVQFTRHFPQLRAVHLFPGFVYTNALASTGMVPSPLLWAYSLVGPLAARLLPFGNLPSTYAEIPVYVGANPEARGKGLEASNERLKSLGWPKWAEGEVGSRVWERLREIIEKE
;
A
#
# COMPACT_ATOMS: atom_id res chain seq x y z
N MET A 1 11.48 -7.51 19.76
CA MET A 1 12.37 -8.29 18.88
C MET A 1 11.62 -9.56 18.48
N PRO A 2 11.87 -10.16 17.30
CA PRO A 2 12.12 -9.57 16.01
C PRO A 2 11.07 -10.14 15.05
N SER A 3 9.87 -9.55 15.02
CA SER A 3 8.78 -10.07 14.18
C SER A 3 9.19 -10.16 12.69
N SER A 4 10.08 -9.27 12.25
CA SER A 4 10.68 -9.26 10.93
C SER A 4 11.67 -10.40 10.73
N THR A 5 12.37 -10.86 11.77
CA THR A 5 13.21 -12.06 11.70
C THR A 5 12.34 -13.31 11.69
N ASP A 6 11.26 -13.36 12.47
CA ASP A 6 10.33 -14.50 12.44
C ASP A 6 9.66 -14.61 11.07
N ALA A 7 9.15 -13.48 10.54
CA ALA A 7 8.65 -13.38 9.17
C ALA A 7 9.72 -13.76 8.14
N ARG A 8 10.95 -13.26 8.30
CA ARG A 8 12.07 -13.60 7.41
C ARG A 8 12.33 -15.09 7.41
N ASN A 9 12.44 -15.71 8.59
CA ASN A 9 12.70 -17.12 8.76
C ASN A 9 11.61 -17.96 8.10
N ALA A 10 10.34 -17.62 8.32
CA ALA A 10 9.22 -18.27 7.66
C ALA A 10 9.26 -18.09 6.13
N ASN A 11 9.74 -16.94 5.64
CA ASN A 11 9.83 -16.69 4.21
C ASN A 11 11.07 -17.33 3.55
N ILE A 12 12.04 -17.89 4.28
CA ILE A 12 13.23 -18.55 3.68
C ILE A 12 12.79 -19.69 2.75
N ALA A 13 11.80 -20.48 3.17
CA ALA A 13 11.28 -21.60 2.41
C ALA A 13 10.11 -21.21 1.48
N LEU A 14 9.72 -19.93 1.43
CA LEU A 14 8.59 -19.47 0.64
C LEU A 14 8.94 -19.51 -0.86
N ASN A 15 8.23 -20.38 -1.59
CA ASN A 15 8.30 -20.47 -3.04
C ASN A 15 7.02 -19.91 -3.68
N LEU A 16 7.19 -18.90 -4.52
CA LEU A 16 6.16 -18.21 -5.28
C LEU A 16 6.39 -18.33 -6.79
N GLU A 17 7.10 -19.38 -7.24
CA GLU A 17 7.26 -19.67 -8.66
C GLU A 17 5.90 -19.80 -9.36
N GLY A 18 5.78 -19.18 -10.53
CA GLY A 18 4.53 -19.10 -11.29
C GLY A 18 3.49 -18.13 -10.72
N LYS A 19 3.74 -17.55 -9.53
CA LYS A 19 2.88 -16.53 -8.93
C LYS A 19 3.25 -15.14 -9.42
N THR A 20 2.29 -14.23 -9.38
CA THR A 20 2.49 -12.84 -9.84
C THR A 20 2.12 -11.85 -8.75
N ALA A 21 3.04 -10.92 -8.47
CA ALA A 21 2.84 -9.78 -7.60
C ALA A 21 2.85 -8.46 -8.39
N VAL A 22 1.93 -7.56 -8.07
CA VAL A 22 1.88 -6.20 -8.61
C VAL A 22 2.04 -5.22 -7.45
N VAL A 23 3.04 -4.33 -7.52
CA VAL A 23 3.37 -3.40 -6.44
C VAL A 23 3.16 -1.95 -6.88
N ALA A 24 2.07 -1.34 -6.40
CA ALA A 24 1.78 0.07 -6.57
C ALA A 24 2.51 0.93 -5.53
N GLY A 25 3.23 1.96 -6.00
CA GLY A 25 4.20 2.69 -5.18
C GLY A 25 5.55 1.96 -5.04
N GLY A 26 5.88 1.07 -5.98
CA GLY A 26 7.04 0.18 -5.90
C GLY A 26 8.37 0.75 -6.38
N THR A 27 8.46 2.04 -6.72
CA THR A 27 9.69 2.62 -7.32
C THR A 27 10.79 2.95 -6.32
N GLN A 28 10.49 2.95 -5.02
CA GLN A 28 11.46 3.22 -3.95
C GLN A 28 10.98 2.70 -2.58
N GLY A 29 11.83 2.81 -1.56
CA GLY A 29 11.46 2.59 -0.16
C GLY A 29 10.83 1.21 0.10
N ILE A 30 9.73 1.20 0.86
CA ILE A 30 9.01 -0.01 1.26
C ILE A 30 8.53 -0.81 0.04
N GLY A 31 7.87 -0.16 -0.92
CA GLY A 31 7.32 -0.83 -2.09
C GLY A 31 8.39 -1.55 -2.92
N ALA A 32 9.52 -0.87 -3.18
CA ALA A 32 10.63 -1.49 -3.90
C ALA A 32 11.21 -2.70 -3.15
N ALA A 33 11.33 -2.61 -1.82
CA ALA A 33 11.82 -3.71 -1.00
C ALA A 33 10.86 -4.91 -1.00
N ILE A 34 9.54 -4.68 -0.96
CA ILE A 34 8.53 -5.73 -1.07
C ILE A 34 8.62 -6.41 -2.45
N GLY A 35 8.71 -5.65 -3.53
CA GLY A 35 8.88 -6.20 -4.88
C GLY A 35 10.12 -7.10 -4.99
N LEU A 36 11.26 -6.64 -4.45
CA LEU A 36 12.50 -7.44 -4.41
C LEU A 36 12.32 -8.73 -3.62
N ARG A 37 11.60 -8.68 -2.50
CA ARG A 37 11.36 -9.86 -1.68
C ARG A 37 10.44 -10.88 -2.36
N PHE A 38 9.45 -10.44 -3.12
CA PHE A 38 8.63 -11.29 -3.99
C PHE A 38 9.45 -11.93 -5.11
N ALA A 39 10.33 -11.17 -5.77
CA ALA A 39 11.22 -11.69 -6.80
C ALA A 39 12.21 -12.74 -6.25
N GLN A 40 12.76 -12.52 -5.06
CA GLN A 40 13.60 -13.50 -4.35
C GLN A 40 12.85 -14.80 -4.04
N ALA A 41 11.54 -14.74 -3.78
CA ALA A 41 10.70 -15.92 -3.58
C ALA A 41 10.29 -16.61 -4.90
N GLY A 42 10.67 -16.09 -6.08
CA GLY A 42 10.38 -16.70 -7.38
C GLY A 42 9.18 -16.13 -8.13
N ALA A 43 8.49 -15.10 -7.61
CA ALA A 43 7.34 -14.51 -8.28
C ALA A 43 7.72 -13.67 -9.51
N ASN A 44 6.80 -13.55 -10.47
CA ASN A 44 6.76 -12.43 -11.41
C ASN A 44 6.41 -11.15 -10.65
N VAL A 45 7.00 -10.02 -11.03
CA VAL A 45 6.79 -8.75 -10.30
C VAL A 45 6.60 -7.58 -11.26
N PHE A 46 5.47 -6.90 -11.13
CA PHE A 46 5.18 -5.65 -11.85
C PHE A 46 5.25 -4.48 -10.87
N ILE A 47 5.98 -3.43 -11.24
CA ILE A 47 6.15 -2.22 -10.43
C ILE A 47 5.34 -1.09 -11.04
N ILE A 48 4.45 -0.46 -10.26
CA ILE A 48 3.70 0.72 -10.69
C ILE A 48 4.23 1.96 -9.96
N GLY A 49 4.47 3.04 -10.70
CA GLY A 49 4.77 4.35 -10.13
C GLY A 49 4.97 5.45 -11.18
N ARG A 50 5.28 6.66 -10.71
CA ARG A 50 5.37 7.87 -11.55
C ARG A 50 6.72 8.06 -12.23
N ASN A 51 7.80 7.75 -11.51
CA ASN A 51 9.16 8.00 -11.97
C ASN A 51 9.68 6.79 -12.75
N GLU A 52 9.78 6.95 -14.06
CA GLU A 52 10.18 5.89 -14.98
C GLU A 52 11.61 5.41 -14.77
N LYS A 53 12.55 6.33 -14.54
CA LYS A 53 13.94 5.97 -14.26
C LYS A 53 14.04 5.10 -13.00
N LEU A 54 13.46 5.56 -11.89
CA LEU A 54 13.46 4.81 -10.64
C LEU A 54 12.73 3.46 -10.78
N GLY A 55 11.65 3.43 -11.57
CA GLY A 55 10.92 2.20 -11.89
C GLY A 55 11.79 1.18 -12.62
N GLN A 56 12.50 1.60 -13.67
CA GLN A 56 13.41 0.73 -14.42
C GLN A 56 14.61 0.27 -13.57
N ASP A 57 15.15 1.15 -12.72
CA ASP A 57 16.21 0.79 -11.77
C ASP A 57 15.75 -0.33 -10.82
N VAL A 58 14.50 -0.27 -10.34
CA VAL A 58 13.94 -1.35 -9.52
C VAL A 58 13.76 -2.63 -10.35
N VAL A 59 13.25 -2.54 -11.58
CA VAL A 59 13.10 -3.72 -12.46
C VAL A 59 14.44 -4.42 -12.72
N GLN A 60 15.50 -3.66 -12.91
CA GLN A 60 16.84 -4.23 -13.06
C GLN A 60 17.28 -4.97 -11.79
N ARG A 61 17.05 -4.38 -10.61
CA ARG A 61 17.33 -5.05 -9.33
C ARG A 61 16.48 -6.31 -9.13
N LEU A 62 15.23 -6.34 -9.60
CA LEU A 62 14.38 -7.55 -9.56
C LEU A 62 15.03 -8.69 -10.36
N ARG A 63 15.54 -8.39 -11.56
CA ARG A 63 16.27 -9.36 -12.40
C ARG A 63 17.55 -9.85 -11.72
N GLU A 64 18.28 -8.97 -11.07
CA GLU A 64 19.50 -9.34 -10.33
C GLU A 64 19.18 -10.25 -9.14
N GLN A 65 18.13 -9.95 -8.37
CA GLN A 65 17.68 -10.82 -7.26
C GLN A 65 17.17 -12.17 -7.74
N ALA A 66 16.66 -12.22 -8.97
CA ALA A 66 16.21 -13.43 -9.60
C ALA A 66 17.36 -14.37 -10.02
N GLY A 67 18.54 -13.84 -10.35
CA GLY A 67 19.64 -14.64 -10.88
C GLY A 67 19.29 -15.32 -12.21
N GLU A 68 19.88 -16.48 -12.49
CA GLU A 68 19.71 -17.21 -13.77
C GLU A 68 18.25 -17.63 -14.06
N ALA A 69 17.43 -17.80 -13.02
CA ALA A 69 16.00 -18.07 -13.20
C ALA A 69 15.21 -16.82 -13.62
N GLY A 70 15.85 -15.65 -13.79
CA GLY A 70 15.22 -14.41 -14.22
C GLY A 70 14.66 -14.49 -15.64
N ASP A 71 15.26 -15.31 -16.52
CA ASP A 71 14.88 -15.42 -17.93
C ASP A 71 13.48 -15.99 -18.15
N ARG A 72 12.91 -16.69 -17.16
CA ARG A 72 11.55 -17.25 -17.20
C ARG A 72 10.51 -16.41 -16.45
N ARG A 73 10.93 -15.31 -15.81
CA ARG A 73 10.08 -14.46 -14.98
C ARG A 73 9.83 -13.10 -15.64
N SER A 74 8.62 -12.59 -15.48
CA SER A 74 8.23 -11.27 -15.97
C SER A 74 8.51 -10.21 -14.90
N PHE A 75 9.45 -9.31 -15.20
CA PHE A 75 9.71 -8.10 -14.42
C PHE A 75 9.50 -6.88 -15.28
N GLU A 76 8.49 -6.08 -14.94
CA GLU A 76 8.06 -4.94 -15.75
C GLU A 76 7.70 -3.73 -14.91
N PHE A 77 7.90 -2.55 -15.48
CA PHE A 77 7.47 -1.29 -14.92
C PHE A 77 6.25 -0.74 -15.67
N ILE A 78 5.27 -0.25 -14.92
CA ILE A 78 4.07 0.41 -15.41
C ILE A 78 4.09 1.86 -14.91
N LYS A 79 4.32 2.80 -15.83
CA LYS A 79 4.28 4.23 -15.52
C LYS A 79 2.84 4.66 -15.27
N ALA A 80 2.56 5.26 -14.12
CA ALA A 80 1.25 5.77 -13.80
C ALA A 80 1.29 6.87 -12.73
N ASP A 81 0.43 7.87 -12.88
CA ASP A 81 0.03 8.75 -11.80
C ASP A 81 -1.33 8.32 -11.26
N LEU A 82 -1.32 7.69 -10.10
CA LEU A 82 -2.50 7.11 -9.46
C LEU A 82 -3.37 8.16 -8.75
N SER A 83 -3.14 9.46 -8.98
CA SER A 83 -3.99 10.54 -8.45
C SER A 83 -5.28 10.76 -9.25
N SER A 84 -5.59 9.98 -10.29
CA SER A 84 -6.84 10.09 -11.05
C SER A 84 -7.50 8.73 -11.33
N VAL A 85 -8.83 8.70 -11.33
CA VAL A 85 -9.62 7.49 -11.60
C VAL A 85 -9.34 6.92 -12.99
N LYS A 86 -9.20 7.79 -14.00
CA LYS A 86 -8.82 7.39 -15.36
C LYS A 86 -7.52 6.59 -15.39
N GLU A 87 -6.47 7.08 -14.71
CA GLU A 87 -5.19 6.35 -14.65
C GLU A 87 -5.31 5.06 -13.84
N ILE A 88 -6.10 5.04 -12.76
CA ILE A 88 -6.37 3.82 -11.99
C ILE A 88 -7.02 2.74 -12.88
N LYS A 89 -8.03 3.10 -13.68
CA LYS A 89 -8.68 2.21 -14.66
C LYS A 89 -7.70 1.71 -15.71
N ARG A 90 -6.96 2.64 -16.34
CA ARG A 90 -5.95 2.30 -17.36
C ARG A 90 -4.91 1.31 -16.82
N VAL A 91 -4.43 1.52 -15.61
CA VAL A 91 -3.45 0.64 -14.97
C VAL A 91 -4.06 -0.73 -14.66
N ALA A 92 -5.29 -0.79 -14.16
CA ALA A 92 -5.97 -2.07 -13.92
C ALA A 92 -6.11 -2.88 -15.23
N ASP A 93 -6.49 -2.24 -16.33
CA ASP A 93 -6.56 -2.86 -17.65
C ASP A 93 -5.19 -3.29 -18.18
N GLU A 94 -4.16 -2.47 -17.97
CA GLU A 94 -2.79 -2.79 -18.37
C GLU A 94 -2.24 -3.99 -17.59
N VAL A 95 -2.49 -4.06 -16.28
CA VAL A 95 -2.15 -5.20 -15.43
C VAL A 95 -2.87 -6.45 -15.91
N LYS A 96 -4.18 -6.37 -16.16
CA LYS A 96 -4.97 -7.48 -16.70
C LYS A 96 -4.40 -8.00 -18.03
N ARG A 97 -4.04 -7.10 -18.94
CA ARG A 97 -3.45 -7.46 -20.24
C ARG A 97 -2.09 -8.13 -20.08
N LYS A 98 -1.21 -7.58 -19.24
CA LYS A 98 0.16 -8.10 -19.04
C LYS A 98 0.18 -9.43 -18.30
N THR A 99 -0.71 -9.62 -17.34
CA THR A 99 -0.82 -10.87 -16.57
C THR A 99 -1.65 -11.95 -17.29
N GLY A 100 -2.42 -11.57 -18.30
CA GLY A 100 -3.17 -12.48 -19.15
C GLY A 100 -4.19 -13.31 -18.36
N ARG A 101 -4.38 -14.57 -18.78
CA ARG A 101 -5.37 -15.47 -18.15
C ARG A 101 -5.00 -15.88 -16.72
N ASN A 102 -3.70 -15.86 -16.39
CA ASN A 102 -3.22 -16.23 -15.06
C ASN A 102 -3.59 -15.17 -14.01
N GLY A 103 -3.65 -13.89 -14.41
CA GLY A 103 -3.92 -12.80 -13.49
C GLY A 103 -2.77 -12.56 -12.52
N LEU A 104 -3.07 -11.93 -11.38
CA LEU A 104 -2.13 -11.71 -10.29
C LEU A 104 -2.60 -12.40 -9.01
N ASP A 105 -1.67 -12.93 -8.24
CA ASP A 105 -1.97 -13.49 -6.92
C ASP A 105 -1.96 -12.39 -5.85
N TYR A 106 -1.01 -11.45 -5.94
CA TYR A 106 -0.76 -10.47 -4.89
C TYR A 106 -0.79 -9.03 -5.43
N LEU A 107 -1.79 -8.25 -5.01
CA LEU A 107 -1.78 -6.81 -5.20
C LEU A 107 -1.18 -6.15 -3.96
N VAL A 108 -0.05 -5.47 -4.09
CA VAL A 108 0.55 -4.69 -3.01
C VAL A 108 0.34 -3.21 -3.28
N THR A 109 -0.29 -2.49 -2.36
CA THR A 109 -0.47 -1.04 -2.46
C THR A 109 0.32 -0.34 -1.36
N THR A 110 1.33 0.45 -1.75
CA THR A 110 2.18 1.23 -0.84
C THR A 110 2.24 2.71 -1.22
N GLN A 111 1.56 3.12 -2.30
CA GLN A 111 1.57 4.49 -2.82
C GLN A 111 0.95 5.48 -1.84
N GLY A 112 1.44 6.72 -1.87
CA GLY A 112 1.07 7.76 -0.90
C GLY A 112 2.21 8.04 0.06
N GLY A 113 1.88 8.64 1.19
CA GLY A 113 2.85 9.11 2.16
C GLY A 113 2.17 9.55 3.45
N PRO A 114 2.95 9.93 4.46
CA PRO A 114 2.37 10.43 5.69
C PRO A 114 1.57 11.71 5.39
N PRO A 115 0.45 11.92 6.10
CA PRO A 115 -0.36 13.12 5.93
C PRO A 115 0.47 14.36 6.28
N ASN A 116 0.30 15.41 5.49
CA ASN A 116 1.03 16.67 5.64
C ASN A 116 0.10 17.83 6.03
N GLY A 117 -1.19 17.56 6.17
CA GLY A 117 -2.23 18.54 6.50
C GLY A 117 -2.60 19.45 5.34
N SER A 118 -1.92 19.39 4.21
CA SER A 118 -2.22 20.20 3.03
C SER A 118 -3.49 19.72 2.33
N THR A 119 -4.18 20.63 1.66
CA THR A 119 -5.31 20.33 0.79
C THR A 119 -4.92 20.79 -0.59
N SER A 120 -4.88 19.87 -1.54
CA SER A 120 -4.48 20.16 -2.92
C SER A 120 -5.35 19.36 -3.85
N LEU A 121 -5.81 19.97 -4.95
CA LEU A 121 -6.69 19.28 -5.88
C LEU A 121 -5.90 18.63 -7.00
N THR A 122 -6.37 17.48 -7.45
CA THR A 122 -5.87 16.82 -8.65
C THR A 122 -6.13 17.72 -9.86
N SER A 123 -5.31 17.59 -10.90
CA SER A 123 -5.46 18.37 -12.14
C SER A 123 -6.46 17.76 -13.13
N THR A 124 -7.20 16.73 -12.70
CA THR A 124 -8.17 15.99 -13.52
C THR A 124 -9.60 16.41 -13.21
N THR A 125 -10.53 16.07 -14.12
CA THR A 125 -11.97 16.28 -13.90
C THR A 125 -12.67 14.92 -13.84
N PRO A 126 -13.47 14.63 -12.79
CA PRO A 126 -13.65 15.41 -11.56
C PRO A 126 -12.35 15.62 -10.77
N THR A 127 -12.30 16.70 -9.99
CA THR A 127 -11.16 17.01 -9.11
C THR A 127 -11.39 16.39 -7.74
N HIS A 128 -10.37 15.73 -7.22
CA HIS A 128 -10.34 15.21 -5.85
C HIS A 128 -9.24 15.88 -5.05
N ASP A 129 -9.31 15.80 -3.71
CA ASP A 129 -8.10 16.01 -2.91
C ASP A 129 -7.02 14.98 -3.30
N THR A 130 -5.81 15.46 -3.56
CA THR A 130 -4.70 14.65 -4.08
C THR A 130 -4.22 13.62 -3.06
N HIS A 131 -4.25 13.96 -1.77
CA HIS A 131 -3.88 13.02 -0.71
C HIS A 131 -4.91 11.91 -0.63
N PHE A 132 -6.20 12.25 -0.58
CA PHE A 132 -7.28 11.25 -0.65
C PHE A 132 -7.21 10.36 -1.90
N ALA A 133 -7.00 10.97 -3.08
CA ALA A 133 -6.93 10.26 -4.35
C ALA A 133 -5.83 9.19 -4.34
N ILE A 134 -4.64 9.53 -3.84
CA ILE A 134 -3.51 8.59 -3.79
C ILE A 134 -3.66 7.62 -2.62
N GLN A 135 -3.98 8.11 -1.42
CA GLN A 135 -3.89 7.36 -0.17
C GLN A 135 -5.07 6.41 0.06
N THR A 136 -6.23 6.67 -0.55
CA THR A 136 -7.44 5.87 -0.38
C THR A 136 -7.98 5.41 -1.73
N LEU A 137 -8.35 6.36 -2.60
CA LEU A 137 -9.08 6.05 -3.83
C LEU A 137 -8.28 5.13 -4.77
N SER A 138 -6.97 5.37 -4.93
CA SER A 138 -6.13 4.55 -5.80
C SER A 138 -5.93 3.13 -5.29
N ARG A 139 -5.89 2.94 -3.98
CA ARG A 139 -5.67 1.62 -3.36
C ARG A 139 -6.93 0.78 -3.50
N PHE A 140 -8.06 1.37 -3.09
CA PHE A 140 -9.38 0.78 -3.26
C PHE A 140 -9.65 0.49 -4.74
N GLY A 141 -9.46 1.48 -5.63
CA GLY A 141 -9.80 1.38 -7.04
C GLY A 141 -9.03 0.28 -7.76
N LEU A 142 -7.71 0.18 -7.54
CA LEU A 142 -6.93 -0.93 -8.09
C LEU A 142 -7.41 -2.29 -7.57
N ALA A 143 -7.64 -2.42 -6.26
CA ALA A 143 -8.11 -3.66 -5.66
C ALA A 143 -9.50 -4.06 -6.17
N TYR A 144 -10.45 -3.12 -6.18
CA TYR A 144 -11.81 -3.29 -6.66
C TYR A 144 -11.83 -3.72 -8.13
N LEU A 145 -11.18 -2.97 -9.02
CA LEU A 145 -11.20 -3.28 -10.46
C LEU A 145 -10.53 -4.62 -10.78
N LEU A 146 -9.40 -4.93 -10.13
CA LEU A 146 -8.70 -6.19 -10.35
C LEU A 146 -9.47 -7.39 -9.76
N ALA A 147 -10.17 -7.23 -8.64
CA ALA A 147 -11.04 -8.26 -8.07
C ALA A 147 -12.31 -8.46 -8.91
N SER A 148 -13.01 -7.39 -9.26
CA SER A 148 -14.24 -7.41 -10.07
C SER A 148 -14.03 -8.02 -11.45
N SER A 149 -12.86 -7.80 -12.05
CA SER A 149 -12.49 -8.42 -13.34
C SER A 149 -12.03 -9.89 -13.22
N GLY A 150 -11.93 -10.42 -12.00
CA GLY A 150 -11.36 -11.73 -11.71
C GLY A 150 -9.87 -11.82 -11.97
N THR A 151 -9.17 -10.69 -12.12
CA THR A 151 -7.72 -10.65 -12.38
C THR A 151 -6.94 -10.97 -11.11
N LEU A 152 -7.33 -10.39 -9.96
CA LEU A 152 -6.76 -10.70 -8.66
C LEU A 152 -7.26 -12.07 -8.16
N LYS A 153 -6.32 -12.93 -7.74
CA LYS A 153 -6.57 -14.35 -7.43
C LYS A 153 -6.45 -14.72 -5.96
N ASP A 154 -5.75 -13.94 -5.14
CA ASP A 154 -5.50 -14.32 -3.74
C ASP A 154 -5.61 -13.13 -2.78
N THR A 155 -4.59 -12.28 -2.67
CA THR A 155 -4.50 -11.30 -1.58
C THR A 155 -4.27 -9.86 -2.07
N TRP A 156 -5.07 -8.92 -1.56
CA TRP A 156 -4.74 -7.50 -1.55
C TRP A 156 -3.99 -7.13 -0.26
N ILE A 157 -2.77 -6.65 -0.41
CA ILE A 157 -1.83 -6.27 0.65
C ILE A 157 -1.70 -4.75 0.67
N SER A 158 -2.42 -4.08 1.57
CA SER A 158 -2.34 -2.62 1.74
C SER A 158 -1.35 -2.26 2.84
N VAL A 159 -0.34 -1.46 2.50
CA VAL A 159 0.60 -0.89 3.49
C VAL A 159 0.22 0.56 3.74
N CYS A 160 -0.61 0.76 4.76
CA CYS A 160 -1.05 2.03 5.34
C CYS A 160 -1.40 1.73 6.82
N ALA A 161 -1.38 2.73 7.69
CA ALA A 161 -1.69 2.51 9.10
C ALA A 161 -3.17 2.11 9.26
N PRO A 162 -3.50 0.93 9.81
CA PRO A 162 -4.86 0.60 10.22
C PRO A 162 -5.32 1.51 11.36
N ALA A 163 -6.61 1.82 11.41
CA ALA A 163 -7.21 2.47 12.58
C ALA A 163 -7.29 1.48 13.75
N GLY A 164 -7.46 0.18 13.42
CA GLY A 164 -7.50 -0.93 14.37
C GLY A 164 -8.86 -1.11 15.02
N GLU A 165 -8.99 -2.10 15.88
CA GLU A 165 -10.26 -2.49 16.53
C GLU A 165 -10.97 -1.32 17.24
N LYS A 166 -10.19 -0.40 17.82
CA LYS A 166 -10.67 0.80 18.53
C LYS A 166 -10.56 2.07 17.69
N GLY A 167 -10.33 1.93 16.39
CA GLY A 167 -10.24 3.04 15.45
C GLY A 167 -11.57 3.80 15.35
N PRO A 168 -11.53 5.13 15.16
CA PRO A 168 -12.75 5.91 14.99
C PRO A 168 -13.39 5.64 13.61
N GLU A 169 -14.69 5.88 13.51
CA GLU A 169 -15.38 5.94 12.22
C GLU A 169 -14.84 7.10 11.36
N PRO A 170 -14.81 6.97 10.02
CA PRO A 170 -14.47 8.06 9.13
C PRO A 170 -15.62 9.05 9.03
N ASP A 171 -15.32 10.29 8.63
CA ASP A 171 -16.34 11.20 8.14
C ASP A 171 -16.82 10.73 6.77
N VAL A 172 -17.96 10.06 6.73
CA VAL A 172 -18.54 9.51 5.49
C VAL A 172 -19.15 10.61 4.64
N GLU A 173 -19.51 11.77 5.19
CA GLU A 173 -20.08 12.87 4.42
C GLU A 173 -18.99 13.70 3.73
N ASP A 174 -17.89 13.95 4.41
CA ASP A 174 -16.71 14.65 3.91
C ASP A 174 -15.50 13.70 3.79
N ILE A 175 -15.61 12.70 2.91
CA ILE A 175 -14.59 11.64 2.78
C ILE A 175 -13.21 12.18 2.39
N GLU A 176 -13.18 13.32 1.68
CA GLU A 176 -11.95 13.98 1.21
C GLU A 176 -11.43 15.05 2.17
N LEU A 177 -12.13 15.32 3.29
CA LEU A 177 -11.81 16.38 4.24
C LEU A 177 -11.72 17.77 3.58
N ARG A 178 -12.68 18.08 2.71
CA ARG A 178 -12.78 19.31 1.92
C ARG A 178 -13.71 20.36 2.53
N GLY A 179 -14.32 20.09 3.67
CA GLY A 179 -15.17 21.04 4.39
C GLY A 179 -14.42 22.29 4.82
N GLU A 180 -15.10 23.44 4.81
CA GLU A 180 -14.52 24.72 5.21
C GLU A 180 -14.04 24.71 6.67
N GLU A 181 -14.82 24.10 7.56
CA GLU A 181 -14.47 23.89 8.98
C GLU A 181 -13.17 23.12 9.15
N TYR A 182 -12.95 22.09 8.34
CA TYR A 182 -11.71 21.31 8.38
C TYR A 182 -10.49 22.15 7.98
N ARG A 183 -10.64 22.99 6.94
CA ARG A 183 -9.56 23.86 6.44
C ARG A 183 -9.12 24.93 7.42
N LYS A 184 -10.01 25.38 8.32
CA LYS A 184 -9.71 26.37 9.37
C LYS A 184 -8.87 25.80 10.52
N LYS A 185 -8.73 24.47 10.62
CA LYS A 185 -7.98 23.81 11.69
C LYS A 185 -6.47 24.09 11.57
N TRP A 186 -5.79 24.09 12.72
CA TRP A 186 -4.34 24.18 12.77
C TRP A 186 -3.69 23.02 11.99
N THR A 187 -2.52 23.25 11.39
CA THR A 187 -1.83 22.25 10.56
C THR A 187 -1.66 20.90 11.27
N VAL A 188 -1.30 20.89 12.56
CA VAL A 188 -1.19 19.65 13.34
C VAL A 188 -2.53 18.91 13.47
N GLN A 189 -3.63 19.64 13.64
CA GLN A 189 -4.97 19.04 13.70
C GLN A 189 -5.39 18.47 12.34
N ARG A 190 -4.99 19.11 11.23
CA ARG A 190 -5.22 18.59 9.87
C ARG A 190 -4.38 17.35 9.57
N ILE A 191 -3.13 17.30 10.04
CA ILE A 191 -2.30 16.09 9.90
C ILE A 191 -2.95 14.91 10.64
N LEU A 192 -3.36 15.13 11.90
CA LEU A 192 -4.02 14.11 12.70
C LEU A 192 -5.41 13.71 12.14
N GLY A 193 -6.14 14.68 11.58
CA GLY A 193 -7.42 14.44 10.91
C GLY A 193 -7.28 13.54 9.69
N GLN A 194 -6.35 13.88 8.78
CA GLN A 194 -6.02 13.06 7.61
C GLN A 194 -5.59 11.65 8.04
N ALA A 195 -4.67 11.53 9.01
CA ALA A 195 -4.21 10.24 9.50
C ALA A 195 -5.38 9.34 9.95
N LYS A 196 -6.30 9.89 10.76
CA LYS A 196 -7.47 9.16 11.25
C LYS A 196 -8.40 8.76 10.10
N GLN A 197 -8.66 9.70 9.19
CA GLN A 197 -9.54 9.48 8.05
C GLN A 197 -8.98 8.41 7.10
N ASP A 198 -7.71 8.50 6.74
CA ASP A 198 -7.04 7.53 5.86
C ASP A 198 -7.10 6.13 6.46
N SER A 199 -6.74 6.01 7.75
CA SER A 199 -6.75 4.75 8.47
C SER A 199 -8.15 4.12 8.50
N ALA A 200 -9.17 4.91 8.83
CA ALA A 200 -10.55 4.44 8.90
C ALA A 200 -11.10 4.06 7.51
N LEU A 201 -10.87 4.89 6.49
CA LEU A 201 -11.33 4.59 5.12
C LEU A 201 -10.66 3.32 4.56
N ASN A 202 -9.36 3.13 4.80
CA ASN A 202 -8.65 1.94 4.33
C ASN A 202 -9.04 0.67 5.12
N ASP A 203 -9.33 0.78 6.42
CA ASP A 203 -9.91 -0.33 7.19
C ASP A 203 -11.30 -0.72 6.66
N ALA A 204 -12.17 0.27 6.45
CA ALA A 204 -13.50 0.04 5.87
C ALA A 204 -13.40 -0.62 4.49
N ALA A 205 -12.52 -0.12 3.62
CA ALA A 205 -12.30 -0.68 2.30
C ALA A 205 -11.80 -2.14 2.36
N ALA A 206 -10.83 -2.45 3.23
CA ALA A 206 -10.29 -3.80 3.35
C ALA A 206 -11.31 -4.79 3.94
N VAL A 207 -12.06 -4.39 4.97
CA VAL A 207 -13.11 -5.22 5.57
C VAL A 207 -14.20 -5.51 4.55
N GLN A 208 -14.76 -4.47 3.93
CA GLN A 208 -15.82 -4.63 2.92
C GLN A 208 -15.32 -5.39 1.68
N PHE A 209 -14.05 -5.23 1.28
CA PHE A 209 -13.46 -6.00 0.19
C PHE A 209 -13.63 -7.51 0.40
N THR A 210 -13.32 -8.02 1.60
CA THR A 210 -13.47 -9.46 1.91
C THR A 210 -14.93 -9.91 1.98
N ARG A 211 -15.88 -8.99 2.22
CA ARG A 211 -17.32 -9.30 2.19
C ARG A 211 -17.84 -9.39 0.75
N HIS A 212 -17.38 -8.50 -0.13
CA HIS A 212 -17.75 -8.48 -1.55
C HIS A 212 -17.02 -9.55 -2.37
N PHE A 213 -15.81 -9.93 -1.97
CA PHE A 213 -14.99 -10.96 -2.62
C PHE A 213 -14.54 -12.01 -1.60
N PRO A 214 -15.45 -12.87 -1.11
CA PRO A 214 -15.16 -13.82 -0.01
C PRO A 214 -14.11 -14.89 -0.36
N GLN A 215 -13.81 -15.07 -1.64
CA GLN A 215 -12.74 -15.94 -2.13
C GLN A 215 -11.35 -15.29 -2.06
N LEU A 216 -11.28 -13.96 -1.86
CA LEU A 216 -10.06 -13.18 -1.80
C LEU A 216 -9.79 -12.73 -0.35
N ARG A 217 -8.53 -12.37 -0.10
CA ARG A 217 -8.08 -11.84 1.19
C ARG A 217 -7.69 -10.37 1.07
N ALA A 218 -7.89 -9.61 2.13
CA ALA A 218 -7.29 -8.30 2.32
C ALA A 218 -6.47 -8.29 3.59
N VAL A 219 -5.29 -7.67 3.54
CA VAL A 219 -4.47 -7.40 4.71
C VAL A 219 -4.08 -5.92 4.72
N HIS A 220 -4.14 -5.28 5.88
CA HIS A 220 -3.83 -3.87 6.09
C HIS A 220 -2.76 -3.73 7.16
N LEU A 221 -1.58 -3.25 6.77
CA LEU A 221 -0.35 -3.38 7.54
C LEU A 221 0.26 -2.02 7.85
N PHE A 222 0.43 -1.75 9.15
CA PHE A 222 1.13 -0.56 9.61
C PHE A 222 2.65 -0.75 9.51
N PRO A 223 3.37 0.08 8.75
CA PRO A 223 4.82 -0.06 8.63
C PRO A 223 5.62 0.39 9.85
N GLY A 224 4.99 1.08 10.80
CA GLY A 224 5.73 1.77 11.84
C GLY A 224 6.68 2.81 11.24
N PHE A 225 7.80 3.06 11.92
CA PHE A 225 8.84 3.94 11.40
C PHE A 225 9.82 3.15 10.51
N VAL A 226 9.75 3.38 9.20
CA VAL A 226 10.68 2.80 8.23
C VAL A 226 11.52 3.90 7.61
N TYR A 227 12.84 3.73 7.65
CA TYR A 227 13.77 4.68 7.04
C TYR A 227 13.61 4.68 5.51
N THR A 228 12.98 5.73 4.99
CA THR A 228 12.71 5.92 3.56
C THR A 228 12.82 7.39 3.21
N ASN A 229 13.00 7.68 1.91
CA ASN A 229 12.93 9.05 1.40
C ASN A 229 11.50 9.63 1.39
N ALA A 230 10.49 8.94 1.95
CA ALA A 230 9.11 9.43 1.99
C ALA A 230 8.99 10.77 2.74
N LEU A 231 9.75 10.95 3.82
CA LEU A 231 9.80 12.22 4.55
C LEU A 231 10.40 13.35 3.70
N ALA A 232 11.44 13.07 2.92
CA ALA A 232 12.03 14.05 2.00
C ALA A 232 11.04 14.49 0.91
N SER A 233 10.13 13.61 0.48
CA SER A 233 9.10 13.93 -0.51
C SER A 233 7.89 14.70 0.02
N THR A 234 7.75 14.86 1.34
CA THR A 234 6.62 15.57 1.95
C THR A 234 6.80 17.09 2.04
N GLY A 235 8.02 17.59 1.85
CA GLY A 235 8.36 19.01 2.02
C GLY A 235 8.25 19.54 3.46
N MET A 236 7.97 18.66 4.44
CA MET A 236 7.74 19.05 5.85
C MET A 236 9.02 19.31 6.64
N VAL A 237 10.17 18.87 6.15
CA VAL A 237 11.46 18.96 6.86
C VAL A 237 12.38 19.94 6.13
N PRO A 238 12.87 21.00 6.80
CA PRO A 238 13.84 21.93 6.20
C PRO A 238 15.09 21.21 5.67
N SER A 239 15.63 21.65 4.53
CA SER A 239 16.76 21.01 3.84
C SER A 239 17.98 20.69 4.69
N PRO A 240 18.42 21.53 5.66
CA PRO A 240 19.55 21.20 6.53
C PRO A 240 19.28 19.99 7.45
N LEU A 241 18.03 19.84 7.90
CA LEU A 241 17.58 18.70 8.71
C LEU A 241 17.40 17.44 7.87
N LEU A 242 16.96 17.56 6.61
CA LEU A 242 16.96 16.44 5.65
C LEU A 242 18.38 15.95 5.33
N TRP A 243 19.35 16.86 5.21
CA TRP A 243 20.75 16.52 4.98
C TRP A 243 21.35 15.79 6.19
N ALA A 244 21.16 16.32 7.41
CA ALA A 244 21.54 15.62 8.64
C ALA A 244 20.86 14.24 8.73
N TYR A 245 19.56 14.16 8.46
CA TYR A 245 18.81 12.89 8.42
C TYR A 245 19.39 11.91 7.40
N SER A 246 19.85 12.35 6.23
CA SER A 246 20.42 11.47 5.20
C SER A 246 21.77 10.85 5.61
N LEU A 247 22.56 11.55 6.42
CA LEU A 247 23.88 11.10 6.89
C LEU A 247 23.78 10.13 8.08
N VAL A 248 22.94 10.46 9.07
CA VAL A 248 22.84 9.66 10.31
C VAL A 248 21.69 8.65 10.26
N GLY A 249 20.75 8.82 9.34
CA GLY A 249 19.48 8.09 9.28
C GLY A 249 19.58 6.57 9.09
N PRO A 250 20.42 6.03 8.17
CA PRO A 250 20.58 4.58 8.03
C PRO A 250 21.18 3.93 9.28
N LEU A 251 22.10 4.62 9.95
CA LEU A 251 22.73 4.16 11.19
C LEU A 251 21.75 4.26 12.37
N ALA A 252 21.03 5.38 12.48
CA ALA A 252 19.99 5.59 13.49
C ALA A 252 18.82 4.62 13.33
N ALA A 253 18.38 4.31 12.11
CA ALA A 253 17.35 3.29 11.87
C ALA A 253 17.78 1.89 12.31
N ARG A 254 19.09 1.61 12.31
CA ARG A 254 19.66 0.34 12.77
C ARG A 254 19.90 0.31 14.28
N LEU A 255 20.12 1.47 14.92
CA LEU A 255 20.44 1.59 16.34
C LEU A 255 19.24 1.97 17.22
N LEU A 256 18.23 2.66 16.68
CA LEU A 256 17.04 3.06 17.42
C LEU A 256 16.04 1.89 17.49
N PRO A 257 15.47 1.59 18.67
CA PRO A 257 14.59 0.44 18.89
C PRO A 257 13.23 0.50 18.16
N PHE A 258 13.01 1.53 17.34
CA PHE A 258 11.77 1.77 16.58
C PHE A 258 12.00 1.89 15.06
N GLY A 259 13.25 1.85 14.58
CA GLY A 259 13.56 2.00 13.15
C GLY A 259 13.65 0.67 12.40
N ASN A 260 12.99 0.58 11.25
CA ASN A 260 13.15 -0.51 10.31
C ASN A 260 13.82 -0.04 9.00
N LEU A 261 14.67 -0.90 8.44
CA LEU A 261 15.07 -0.75 7.04
C LEU A 261 13.92 -1.25 6.14
N PRO A 262 13.76 -0.69 4.93
CA PRO A 262 12.73 -1.16 3.99
C PRO A 262 12.81 -2.66 3.70
N SER A 263 14.03 -3.21 3.58
CA SER A 263 14.26 -4.64 3.38
C SER A 263 13.80 -5.48 4.56
N THR A 264 14.05 -5.03 5.79
CA THR A 264 13.59 -5.72 7.01
C THR A 264 12.07 -5.69 7.11
N TYR A 265 11.45 -4.55 6.82
CA TYR A 265 9.99 -4.45 6.86
C TYR A 265 9.31 -5.26 5.75
N ALA A 266 9.92 -5.37 4.56
CA ALA A 266 9.35 -6.11 3.42
C ALA A 266 9.03 -7.58 3.72
N GLU A 267 9.70 -8.18 4.71
CA GLU A 267 9.39 -9.55 5.18
C GLU A 267 7.98 -9.65 5.76
N ILE A 268 7.48 -8.58 6.40
CA ILE A 268 6.18 -8.57 7.07
C ILE A 268 5.03 -8.66 6.05
N PRO A 269 4.91 -7.77 5.04
CA PRO A 269 3.87 -7.90 4.02
C PRO A 269 3.95 -9.19 3.20
N VAL A 270 5.15 -9.69 2.90
CA VAL A 270 5.30 -10.96 2.17
C VAL A 270 4.85 -12.14 3.03
N TYR A 271 5.22 -12.15 4.32
CA TYR A 271 4.78 -13.19 5.25
C TYR A 271 3.26 -13.16 5.42
N VAL A 272 2.68 -12.04 5.85
CA VAL A 272 1.24 -11.94 6.15
C VAL A 272 0.37 -12.12 4.90
N GLY A 273 0.81 -11.57 3.77
CA GLY A 273 0.04 -11.55 2.54
C GLY A 273 0.15 -12.82 1.70
N ALA A 274 1.34 -13.43 1.61
CA ALA A 274 1.65 -14.48 0.65
C ALA A 274 2.08 -15.82 1.29
N ASN A 275 2.58 -15.82 2.53
CA ASN A 275 3.01 -17.06 3.17
C ASN A 275 1.82 -17.82 3.78
N PRO A 276 1.56 -19.09 3.40
CA PRO A 276 0.50 -19.91 3.99
C PRO A 276 0.58 -20.03 5.51
N GLU A 277 1.80 -20.02 6.08
CA GLU A 277 2.00 -20.12 7.53
C GLU A 277 1.42 -18.92 8.31
N ALA A 278 1.22 -17.78 7.66
CA ALA A 278 0.62 -16.61 8.32
C ALA A 278 -0.91 -16.67 8.37
N ARG A 279 -1.55 -17.51 7.54
CA ARG A 279 -3.01 -17.56 7.40
C ARG A 279 -3.65 -18.05 8.69
N GLY A 280 -4.78 -17.44 9.07
CA GLY A 280 -5.53 -17.82 10.27
C GLY A 280 -4.90 -17.37 11.59
N LYS A 281 -3.80 -16.59 11.56
CA LYS A 281 -3.14 -16.06 12.77
C LYS A 281 -3.73 -14.71 13.26
N GLY A 282 -4.78 -14.19 12.62
CA GLY A 282 -5.39 -12.91 12.99
C GLY A 282 -4.48 -11.71 12.71
N LEU A 283 -3.64 -11.81 11.68
CA LEU A 283 -2.64 -10.79 11.30
C LEU A 283 -3.12 -9.87 10.17
N GLU A 284 -4.34 -10.06 9.70
CA GLU A 284 -4.94 -9.34 8.58
C GLU A 284 -4.93 -7.82 8.81
N ALA A 285 -5.11 -7.36 10.05
CA ALA A 285 -4.80 -6.01 10.46
C ALA A 285 -3.70 -6.05 11.52
N SER A 286 -2.45 -5.72 11.16
CA SER A 286 -1.31 -5.81 12.08
C SER A 286 -0.22 -4.78 11.79
N ASN A 287 0.78 -4.72 12.65
CA ASN A 287 1.89 -3.77 12.55
C ASN A 287 3.25 -4.43 12.26
N GLU A 288 4.31 -3.63 12.25
CA GLU A 288 5.70 -4.04 11.99
C GLU A 288 6.29 -5.01 13.03
N ARG A 289 5.51 -5.31 14.09
CA ARG A 289 5.84 -6.28 15.14
C ARG A 289 5.00 -7.56 15.05
N LEU A 290 4.26 -7.76 13.96
CA LEU A 290 3.24 -8.82 13.83
C LEU A 290 2.23 -8.80 14.99
N LYS A 291 2.02 -7.63 15.60
CA LYS A 291 0.99 -7.45 16.60
C LYS A 291 -0.33 -7.18 15.88
N SER A 292 -1.32 -8.02 16.12
CA SER A 292 -2.68 -7.78 15.64
C SER A 292 -3.21 -6.46 16.21
N LEU A 293 -3.75 -5.63 15.34
CA LEU A 293 -4.47 -4.40 15.66
C LEU A 293 -5.99 -4.62 15.62
N GLY A 294 -6.44 -5.73 15.01
CA GLY A 294 -7.84 -6.05 14.79
C GLY A 294 -8.52 -5.13 13.77
N TRP A 295 -9.68 -5.55 13.28
CA TRP A 295 -10.53 -4.70 12.45
C TRP A 295 -11.53 -3.93 13.32
N PRO A 296 -11.84 -2.68 12.99
CA PRO A 296 -12.91 -1.96 13.67
C PRO A 296 -14.26 -2.62 13.39
N LYS A 297 -15.06 -2.89 14.44
CA LYS A 297 -16.38 -3.54 14.30
C LYS A 297 -17.36 -2.74 13.42
N TRP A 298 -17.28 -1.41 13.46
CA TRP A 298 -18.13 -0.54 12.64
C TRP A 298 -17.86 -0.71 11.14
N ALA A 299 -16.66 -1.16 10.74
CA ALA A 299 -16.32 -1.36 9.34
C ALA A 299 -17.05 -2.55 8.71
N GLU A 300 -17.60 -3.47 9.51
CA GLU A 300 -18.47 -4.55 9.01
C GLU A 300 -19.92 -4.10 8.80
N GLY A 301 -20.33 -3.05 9.51
CA GLY A 301 -21.70 -2.54 9.54
C GLY A 301 -21.99 -1.47 8.48
N GLU A 302 -23.05 -0.70 8.73
CA GLU A 302 -23.58 0.31 7.81
C GLU A 302 -22.53 1.34 7.39
N VAL A 303 -21.72 1.84 8.32
CA VAL A 303 -20.67 2.83 8.06
C VAL A 303 -19.65 2.30 7.05
N GLY A 304 -19.17 1.07 7.24
CA GLY A 304 -18.26 0.41 6.31
C GLY A 304 -18.88 0.27 4.91
N SER A 305 -20.12 -0.22 4.82
CA SER A 305 -20.81 -0.35 3.53
C SER A 305 -21.02 1.00 2.83
N ARG A 306 -21.32 2.08 3.57
CA ARG A 306 -21.44 3.43 2.98
C ARG A 306 -20.11 3.95 2.44
N VAL A 307 -18.99 3.67 3.12
CA VAL A 307 -17.65 4.00 2.59
C VAL A 307 -17.38 3.23 1.30
N TRP A 308 -17.65 1.92 1.29
CA TRP A 308 -17.48 1.07 0.12
C TRP A 308 -18.27 1.61 -1.08
N GLU A 309 -19.57 1.88 -0.89
CA GLU A 309 -20.42 2.40 -1.97
C GLU A 309 -19.95 3.75 -2.48
N ARG A 310 -19.55 4.69 -1.61
CA ARG A 310 -19.00 5.98 -2.06
C ARG A 310 -17.73 5.82 -2.90
N LEU A 311 -16.78 4.99 -2.45
CA LEU A 311 -15.55 4.75 -3.21
C LEU A 311 -15.84 4.03 -4.53
N ARG A 312 -16.75 3.04 -4.53
CA ARG A 312 -17.19 2.30 -5.72
C ARG A 312 -17.82 3.24 -6.74
N GLU A 313 -18.74 4.11 -6.30
CA GLU A 313 -19.40 5.07 -7.19
C GLU A 313 -18.41 6.02 -7.84
N ILE A 314 -17.42 6.54 -7.11
CA ILE A 314 -16.35 7.39 -7.69
C ILE A 314 -15.59 6.61 -8.76
N ILE A 315 -15.18 5.37 -8.46
CA ILE A 315 -14.45 4.55 -9.43
C ILE A 315 -15.31 4.20 -10.64
N GLU A 316 -16.60 3.93 -10.49
CA GLU A 316 -17.46 3.51 -11.60
C GLU A 316 -17.89 4.68 -12.50
N LYS A 317 -18.21 5.84 -11.92
CA LYS A 317 -18.79 6.99 -12.64
C LYS A 317 -17.78 7.80 -13.45
N GLU A 318 -16.50 7.77 -13.09
CA GLU A 318 -15.43 8.60 -13.69
C GLU A 318 -14.53 7.84 -14.65
#